data_AF-A0A3D0PWG4-F1
#
_entry.id   AF-A0A3D0PWG4-F1
#
_cell.length_a   1.000
_cell.length_b   1.000
_cell.length_c   1.000
_cell.angle_alpha   90.00
_cell.angle_beta   90.00
_cell.angle_gamma   90.00
#
_symmetry.space_group_name_H-M   'P 1'
#
loop_
_entity.id
_entity.type
_entity.pdbx_description
1 polymer ?
#
loop_
_entity_poly.entity_id
_entity_poly.type
_entity_poly.pdbx_seq_one_letter_code
_entity_poly.pdbx_strand_id
1 'polypeptide(L)'
;MSIRPVVAGFGPAGLFAALTLAQAGQKPIVLERGAPVEERQRDVQRFWQSGTLNPDSNVQFGEGGAGAFSDGKLTTGTKDPRNSHVLESFVQ
;
A
#
# COMPACT_ATOMS: atom_id res chain seq x y z
N MET A 1 16.79 22.92 9.67
CA MET A 1 15.55 22.33 9.13
C MET A 1 15.65 20.82 9.26
N SER A 2 14.63 20.15 9.77
CA SER A 2 14.57 18.68 9.74
C SER A 2 14.06 18.24 8.37
N ILE A 3 14.81 17.38 7.67
CA ILE A 3 14.41 16.85 6.36
C ILE A 3 13.39 15.74 6.61
N ARG A 4 12.20 15.86 6.02
CA ARG A 4 11.16 14.82 6.09
C ARG A 4 11.46 13.74 5.04
N PRO A 5 11.52 12.46 5.40
CA PRO A 5 11.68 11.38 4.43
C PRO A 5 10.49 11.33 3.47
N VAL A 6 10.74 10.96 2.21
CA VAL A 6 9.68 10.73 1.21
C VAL A 6 9.61 9.24 0.91
N VAL A 7 8.41 8.69 0.96
CA VAL A 7 8.09 7.31 0.56
C VAL A 7 7.24 7.38 -0.71
N ALA A 8 7.74 6.77 -1.78
CA ALA A 8 7.02 6.70 -3.06
C ALA A 8 6.33 5.33 -3.19
N GLY A 9 5.01 5.37 -3.31
CA GLY A 9 4.11 4.22 -3.35
C GLY A 9 3.51 3.92 -1.97
N PHE A 10 2.21 3.58 -1.98
CA PHE A 10 1.45 3.20 -0.79
C PHE A 10 0.92 1.76 -0.87
N GLY A 11 1.73 0.86 -1.42
CA GLY A 11 1.59 -0.59 -1.25
C GLY A 11 2.21 -1.10 0.06
N PRO A 12 2.22 -2.42 0.33
CA PRO A 12 2.67 -2.98 1.61
C PRO A 12 4.08 -2.50 2.03
N ALA A 13 5.05 -2.51 1.12
CA ALA A 13 6.40 -2.04 1.43
C ALA A 13 6.45 -0.55 1.82
N GLY A 14 5.74 0.31 1.07
CA GLY A 14 5.67 1.74 1.35
C GLY A 14 4.89 2.05 2.63
N LEU A 15 3.81 1.32 2.88
CA LEU A 15 3.01 1.39 4.10
C LEU A 15 3.87 1.11 5.34
N PHE A 16 4.59 -0.01 5.36
CA PHE A 16 5.45 -0.36 6.50
C PHE A 16 6.65 0.58 6.65
N ALA A 17 7.27 1.02 5.55
CA ALA A 17 8.34 2.02 5.60
C ALA A 17 7.84 3.34 6.23
N ALA A 18 6.68 3.84 5.78
CA ALA A 18 6.08 5.05 6.30
C ALA A 18 5.65 4.90 7.77
N LEU A 19 5.05 3.77 8.14
CA LEU A 19 4.65 3.47 9.51
C LEU A 19 5.86 3.48 10.46
N THR A 20 6.92 2.74 10.12
CA THR A 20 8.14 2.70 10.95
C THR A 20 8.78 4.08 11.08
N LEU A 21 8.87 4.85 9.98
CA LEU A 21 9.39 6.21 10.02
C LEU A 21 8.53 7.16 10.87
N ALA A 22 7.20 7.02 10.80
CA ALA A 22 6.27 7.81 11.59
C ALA A 22 6.39 7.50 13.09
N GLN A 23 6.47 6.22 13.47
CA GLN A 23 6.69 5.77 14.84
C GLN A 23 8.04 6.27 15.40
N ALA A 24 9.06 6.39 14.55
CA ALA A 24 10.35 6.99 14.90
C ALA A 24 10.36 8.54 14.89
N GLY A 25 9.19 9.18 14.75
CA GLY A 25 9.05 10.64 14.80
C GLY A 25 9.54 11.39 13.54
N GLN A 26 9.83 10.68 12.45
CA GLN A 26 10.45 11.27 11.25
C GLN A 26 9.46 12.02 10.34
N LYS A 27 8.14 11.91 10.61
CA LYS A 27 7.08 12.61 9.87
C LYS A 27 7.18 12.41 8.34
N PRO A 28 7.21 11.16 7.83
CA PRO A 28 7.37 10.89 6.41
C PRO A 28 6.26 11.54 5.57
N ILE A 29 6.56 11.81 4.31
CA ILE A 29 5.60 12.20 3.27
C ILE A 29 5.42 10.98 2.38
N VAL A 30 4.18 10.52 2.22
CA VAL A 30 3.85 9.39 1.35
C VAL A 30 3.23 9.93 0.07
N LEU A 31 3.73 9.48 -1.08
CA LEU A 31 3.19 9.83 -2.39
C LEU A 31 2.68 8.56 -3.06
N GLU A 32 1.40 8.49 -3.37
CA GLU A 32 0.79 7.42 -4.17
C GLU A 32 0.27 8.02 -5.48
N ARG A 33 0.51 7.33 -6.60
CA ARG A 33 0.11 7.81 -7.92
C ARG A 33 -1.37 7.54 -8.20
N GLY A 34 -1.92 6.48 -7.62
CA GLY A 34 -3.30 6.09 -7.85
C GLY A 34 -4.26 6.60 -6.79
N ALA A 35 -5.51 6.19 -6.93
CA ALA A 35 -6.61 6.72 -6.13
C ALA A 35 -6.68 6.11 -4.72
N PRO A 36 -7.35 6.80 -3.77
CA PRO A 36 -7.81 6.22 -2.51
C PRO A 36 -8.68 4.97 -2.73
N VAL A 37 -8.72 4.07 -1.75
CA VAL A 37 -9.27 2.71 -1.94
C VAL A 37 -10.73 2.71 -2.38
N GLU A 38 -11.57 3.62 -1.90
CA GLU A 38 -13.00 3.68 -2.28
C GLU A 38 -13.18 4.11 -3.74
N GLU A 39 -12.37 5.05 -4.22
CA GLU A 39 -12.40 5.47 -5.62
C GLU A 39 -11.79 4.41 -6.53
N ARG A 40 -10.66 3.84 -6.11
CA ARG A 40 -9.97 2.74 -6.78
C ARG A 40 -10.86 1.52 -6.99
N GLN A 41 -11.67 1.16 -5.98
CA GLN A 41 -12.64 0.07 -6.10
C GLN A 41 -13.64 0.32 -7.24
N ARG A 42 -14.13 1.55 -7.39
CA ARG A 42 -15.05 1.92 -8.48
C ARG A 42 -14.36 1.85 -9.84
N ASP A 43 -13.13 2.33 -9.94
CA ASP A 43 -12.35 2.27 -11.19
C ASP A 43 -12.07 0.82 -11.63
N VAL A 44 -11.69 -0.04 -10.69
CA VAL A 44 -11.45 -1.46 -10.94
C VAL A 44 -12.74 -2.17 -11.35
N GLN A 45 -13.86 -1.88 -10.66
CA GLN A 45 -15.16 -2.45 -11.02
C GLN A 45 -15.60 -2.00 -12.41
N ARG A 46 -15.43 -0.72 -12.75
CA ARG A 46 -15.72 -0.19 -14.08
C ARG A 46 -14.87 -0.89 -15.14
N PHE A 47 -13.59 -1.12 -14.89
CA PHE A 47 -12.72 -1.85 -15.79
C PHE A 47 -13.23 -3.29 -16.02
N TRP A 48 -13.58 -4.01 -14.96
CA TRP A 48 -14.12 -5.38 -15.10
C TRP A 48 -15.46 -5.45 -15.84
N GLN A 49 -16.32 -4.44 -15.71
CA GLN A 49 -17.63 -4.40 -16.37
C GLN A 49 -17.56 -3.92 -17.82
N SER A 50 -16.67 -2.97 -18.13
CA SER A 50 -16.68 -2.25 -19.41
C SER A 50 -15.43 -2.45 -20.27
N GLY A 51 -14.37 -3.06 -19.73
CA GLY A 51 -13.06 -3.16 -20.36
C GLY A 51 -12.28 -1.83 -20.44
N THR A 52 -12.83 -0.72 -19.91
CA THR A 52 -12.18 0.59 -19.94
C THR A 52 -11.19 0.71 -18.79
N LEU A 53 -9.89 0.72 -19.11
CA LEU A 53 -8.81 0.85 -18.12
C LEU A 53 -8.54 2.31 -17.77
N ASN A 54 -8.47 2.62 -16.47
CA ASN A 54 -7.84 3.83 -15.97
C ASN A 54 -6.34 3.53 -15.69
N PRO A 55 -5.39 4.15 -16.41
CA PRO A 55 -3.97 3.84 -16.27
C PRO A 55 -3.38 4.28 -14.93
N ASP A 56 -4.02 5.23 -14.24
CA ASP A 56 -3.55 5.74 -12.95
C ASP A 56 -4.25 5.11 -11.74
N SER A 57 -5.40 4.46 -11.93
CA SER A 57 -6.17 3.81 -10.86
C SER A 57 -6.69 2.44 -11.32
N ASN A 58 -6.04 1.37 -10.86
CA ASN A 58 -6.34 0.01 -11.29
C ASN A 58 -5.85 -1.02 -10.27
N VAL A 59 -5.90 -2.31 -10.63
CA VAL A 59 -5.48 -3.43 -9.77
C VAL A 59 -4.03 -3.28 -9.27
N GLN A 60 -3.16 -2.54 -9.96
CA GLN A 60 -1.76 -2.35 -9.58
C GLN A 60 -1.50 -1.03 -8.84
N PHE A 61 -2.18 0.05 -9.23
CA PHE A 61 -1.89 1.41 -8.74
C PHE A 61 -3.02 1.99 -7.90
N GLY A 62 -2.66 2.66 -6.80
CA GLY A 62 -3.55 3.24 -5.80
C GLY A 62 -3.30 2.70 -4.40
N GLU A 63 -4.10 3.17 -3.45
CA GLU A 63 -3.98 2.83 -2.03
C GLU A 63 -3.94 1.32 -1.78
N GLY A 64 -2.97 0.85 -1.00
CA GLY A 64 -2.73 -0.57 -0.73
C GLY A 64 -1.96 -1.30 -1.83
N GLY A 65 -1.63 -0.63 -2.96
CA GLY A 65 -0.86 -1.18 -4.07
C GLY A 65 -1.48 -2.47 -4.64
N ALA A 66 -0.66 -3.34 -5.24
CA ALA A 66 -1.14 -4.60 -5.83
C ALA A 66 -1.75 -5.58 -4.81
N GLY A 67 -1.42 -5.45 -3.51
CA GLY A 67 -1.92 -6.34 -2.46
C GLY A 67 -3.42 -6.19 -2.19
N ALA A 68 -4.00 -5.00 -2.43
CA ALA A 68 -5.39 -4.70 -2.08
C ALA A 68 -6.43 -5.54 -2.83
N PHE A 69 -6.10 -6.04 -4.03
CA PHE A 69 -6.96 -6.89 -4.86
C PHE A 69 -6.42 -8.32 -5.00
N SER A 70 -5.59 -8.73 -4.04
CA SER A 70 -5.11 -10.11 -3.91
C SER A 70 -5.98 -10.91 -2.92
N ASP A 71 -5.70 -12.20 -2.78
CA ASP A 71 -6.29 -13.04 -1.74
C ASP A 71 -5.66 -12.85 -0.35
N GLY A 72 -4.73 -11.90 -0.22
CA GLY A 72 -4.09 -11.53 1.04
C GLY A 72 -3.17 -12.60 1.62
N LYS A 73 -2.76 -13.61 0.83
CA LYS A 73 -1.87 -14.67 1.33
C LYS A 73 -0.52 -14.11 1.76
N LEU A 74 -0.22 -14.25 3.04
CA LEU A 74 1.12 -14.04 3.58
C LEU A 74 1.93 -15.32 3.39
N THR A 75 2.80 -15.35 2.38
CA THR A 75 3.70 -16.49 2.16
C THR A 75 4.71 -16.58 3.31
N THR A 76 5.13 -17.79 3.67
CA THR A 76 5.96 -18.14 4.85
C THR A 76 7.37 -17.52 4.91
N GLY A 77 7.68 -16.54 4.05
CA GLY A 77 8.89 -15.71 4.01
C GLY A 77 9.93 -16.07 5.06
N THR A 78 10.93 -16.87 4.65
CA THR A 78 12.14 -17.26 5.41
C THR A 78 12.30 -16.61 6.79
N LYS A 79 12.07 -17.34 7.90
CA LYS A 79 12.43 -17.05 9.31
C LYS A 79 12.89 -15.61 9.65
N ASP A 80 12.16 -14.59 9.19
CA ASP A 80 12.53 -13.20 9.38
C ASP A 80 11.80 -12.72 10.63
N PRO A 81 12.52 -12.28 11.67
CA PRO A 81 11.90 -11.83 12.91
C PRO A 81 10.96 -10.63 12.71
N ARG A 82 11.05 -9.91 11.57
CA ARG A 82 10.17 -8.77 11.26
C ARG A 82 8.79 -9.19 10.76
N ASN A 83 8.57 -10.45 10.39
CA ASN A 83 7.28 -10.91 9.87
C ASN A 83 6.18 -10.88 10.93
N SER A 84 6.50 -11.15 12.20
CA SER A 84 5.51 -11.05 13.30
C SER A 84 5.00 -9.61 13.44
N HIS A 85 5.90 -8.63 13.35
CA HIS A 85 5.53 -7.20 13.40
C HIS A 85 4.55 -6.83 12.28
N VAL A 86 4.76 -7.34 11.07
CA VAL A 86 3.85 -7.13 9.94
C VAL A 86 2.46 -7.70 10.22
N LEU A 87 2.41 -8.95 10.72
CA LEU A 87 1.14 -9.61 11.03
C LEU A 87 0.39 -8.90 12.18
N GLU A 88 1.09 -8.58 13.27
CA GLU A 88 0.53 -7.87 14.42
C GLU A 88 -0.03 -6.51 14.01
N SER A 89 0.67 -5.79 13.14
CA SER A 89 0.22 -4.48 12.63
C SER A 89 -1.02 -4.54 11.73
N PHE A 90 -1.34 -5.70 11.15
CA PHE A 90 -2.56 -5.87 10.33
C PHE A 90 -3.78 -6.34 11.10
N VAL A 91 -3.58 -7.00 12.25
CA VAL A 91 -4.66 -7.63 13.04
C VAL A 91 -5.19 -6.72 14.15
N GLN A 92 -4.39 -5.74 14.59
CA GLN A 92 -4.79 -4.70 15.53
C GLN A 92 -5.63 -3.61 14.87
#